data_AF-A0A9Q3ELZ0-F1
#
_entry.id   AF-A0A9Q3ELZ0-F1
#
_cell.length_a   1.000
_cell.length_b   1.000
_cell.length_c   1.000
_cell.angle_alpha   90.00
_cell.angle_beta   90.00
_cell.angle_gamma   90.00
#
_symmetry.space_group_name_H-M   'P 1'
#
loop_
_entity.id
_entity.type
_entity.pdbx_description
1 polymer ?
#
loop_
_entity_poly.entity_id
_entity_poly.type
_entity_poly.pdbx_seq_one_letter_code
_entity_poly.pdbx_strand_id
1 'polypeptide(L)'
;MFQEVFHKPDEMILGKLHSLFTRSSKKGYFKMRQEHGKHDWSLWKSEIITKWDNHSWRFKIENPFESAIFNSKKEEPLTWFLKQKDRLSVLHPDMSDSMINMKTLRKFKEELEHAIKCICVESCSTEDYIDAIEYIITRKRIGKTCTRNPIE
;
A
#
# COMPACT_ATOMS: atom_id res chain seq x y z
N MET A 1 -4.07 -10.09 -9.39
CA MET A 1 -3.02 -10.74 -10.21
C MET A 1 -1.83 -10.95 -9.29
N PHE A 2 -1.61 -12.19 -8.82
CA PHE A 2 -0.46 -12.51 -7.98
C PHE A 2 0.81 -12.26 -8.78
N GLN A 3 1.70 -11.38 -8.29
CA GLN A 3 3.04 -11.29 -8.85
C GLN A 3 3.82 -12.51 -8.37
N GLU A 4 4.22 -13.38 -9.31
CA GLU A 4 5.15 -14.47 -9.00
C GLU A 4 6.44 -13.88 -8.40
N VAL A 5 6.79 -14.31 -7.19
CA VAL A 5 8.05 -13.93 -6.56
C VAL A 5 9.16 -14.71 -7.26
N PHE A 6 9.78 -14.08 -8.26
CA PHE A 6 10.92 -14.68 -8.93
C PHE A 6 12.17 -14.56 -8.05
N HIS A 7 12.65 -15.67 -7.52
CA HIS A 7 14.02 -15.75 -6.99
C HIS A 7 15.01 -15.58 -8.14
N LYS A 8 15.50 -14.35 -8.33
CA LYS A 8 16.51 -14.02 -9.34
C LYS A 8 17.87 -13.83 -8.67
N PRO A 9 18.96 -14.35 -9.25
CA PRO A 9 20.30 -14.06 -8.80
C PRO A 9 20.58 -12.55 -8.84
N ASP A 10 21.31 -12.03 -7.85
CA ASP A 10 21.67 -10.62 -7.75
C ASP A 10 22.35 -10.09 -9.02
N GLU A 11 23.17 -10.92 -9.68
CA GLU A 11 23.83 -10.57 -10.95
C GLU A 11 22.82 -10.25 -12.06
N MET A 12 21.71 -11.00 -12.14
CA MET A 12 20.66 -10.74 -13.11
C MET A 12 19.91 -9.44 -12.77
N ILE A 13 19.69 -9.18 -11.48
CA ILE A 13 19.06 -7.95 -11.00
C ILE A 13 19.95 -6.77 -11.37
N LEU A 14 21.24 -6.82 -11.05
CA LEU A 14 22.24 -5.79 -11.36
C LEU A 14 22.38 -5.55 -12.86
N GLY A 15 22.32 -6.60 -13.69
CA GLY A 15 22.33 -6.47 -15.15
C GLY A 15 21.13 -5.71 -15.70
N LYS A 16 19.95 -5.91 -15.11
CA LYS A 16 18.70 -5.25 -15.51
C LYS A 16 18.37 -3.99 -14.71
N LEU A 17 19.15 -3.65 -13.70
CA LEU A 17 18.85 -2.55 -12.79
C LEU A 17 18.70 -1.21 -13.54
N HIS A 18 19.53 -0.99 -14.56
CA HIS A 18 19.47 0.20 -15.42
C HIS A 18 18.17 0.32 -16.23
N SER A 19 17.45 -0.77 -16.51
CA SER A 19 16.19 -0.76 -17.24
C SER A 19 14.99 -0.45 -16.35
N LEU A 20 15.14 -0.58 -15.02
CA LEU A 20 14.09 -0.25 -14.05
C LEU A 20 13.97 1.26 -13.83
N PHE A 21 15.06 2.01 -14.02
CA PHE A 21 15.05 3.46 -13.88
C PHE A 21 14.57 4.17 -15.15
N THR A 22 13.81 5.26 -14.97
CA THR A 22 13.25 6.06 -16.06
C THR A 22 13.64 7.54 -15.92
N ARG A 23 13.77 8.23 -17.06
CA ARG A 23 14.01 9.69 -17.10
C ARG A 23 15.19 10.14 -16.20
N SER A 24 14.92 11.00 -15.21
CA SER A 24 15.91 11.57 -14.30
C SER A 24 16.51 10.55 -13.34
N SER A 25 15.77 9.53 -12.93
CA SER A 25 16.31 8.46 -12.08
C SER A 25 17.34 7.62 -12.82
N LYS A 26 17.16 7.40 -14.14
CA LYS A 26 18.14 6.69 -14.98
C LYS A 26 19.46 7.44 -15.09
N LYS A 27 19.41 8.77 -15.29
CA LYS A 27 20.61 9.62 -15.27
C LYS A 27 21.28 9.59 -13.90
N GLY A 28 20.49 9.66 -12.82
CA GLY A 28 20.96 9.58 -11.44
C GLY A 28 21.65 8.25 -11.12
N TYR A 29 21.13 7.14 -11.63
CA TYR A 29 21.73 5.80 -11.50
C TYR A 29 23.06 5.70 -12.25
N PHE A 30 23.15 6.17 -13.51
CA PHE A 30 24.41 6.13 -14.24
C PHE A 30 25.52 6.95 -13.57
N LYS A 31 25.19 8.11 -13.01
CA LYS A 31 26.14 8.92 -12.24
C LYS A 31 26.67 8.13 -11.02
N MET A 32 25.78 7.53 -10.23
CA MET A 32 26.19 6.69 -9.08
C MET A 32 27.04 5.50 -9.53
N ARG A 33 26.73 4.91 -10.70
CA ARG A 33 27.46 3.75 -11.23
C ARG A 33 28.85 4.12 -11.71
N GLN A 34 29.04 5.35 -12.19
CA GLN A 34 30.38 5.87 -12.50
C GLN A 34 31.18 6.15 -11.23
N GLU A 35 30.54 6.65 -10.17
CA GLU A 35 31.19 6.98 -8.90
C GLU A 35 31.58 5.73 -8.09
N HIS A 36 30.70 4.72 -8.02
CA HIS A 36 30.90 3.53 -7.19
C HIS A 36 31.41 2.33 -8.00
N GLY A 37 31.19 2.26 -9.31
CA GLY A 37 31.60 1.10 -10.12
C GLY A 37 30.68 -0.11 -9.98
N LYS A 38 31.24 -1.33 -10.07
CA LYS A 38 30.49 -2.60 -9.87
C LYS A 38 30.49 -2.95 -8.39
N HIS A 39 29.29 -3.12 -7.83
CA HIS A 39 29.08 -3.48 -6.43
C HIS A 39 27.91 -4.44 -6.28
N ASP A 40 27.83 -5.08 -5.11
CA ASP A 40 26.79 -6.02 -4.73
C ASP A 40 25.41 -5.36 -4.65
N TRP A 41 24.37 -6.18 -4.78
CA TRP A 41 22.99 -5.70 -4.75
C TRP A 41 22.61 -5.03 -3.42
N SER A 42 23.15 -5.50 -2.30
CA SER A 42 22.92 -4.92 -0.97
C SER A 42 23.34 -3.45 -0.90
N LEU A 43 24.52 -3.12 -1.42
CA LEU A 43 25.05 -1.76 -1.47
C LEU A 43 24.21 -0.89 -2.42
N TRP A 44 23.89 -1.40 -3.61
CA TRP A 44 23.00 -0.71 -4.54
C TRP A 44 21.62 -0.41 -3.94
N LYS A 45 21.05 -1.36 -3.20
CA LYS A 45 19.77 -1.18 -2.51
C LYS A 45 19.87 -0.06 -1.48
N SER A 46 20.93 -0.04 -0.67
CA SER A 46 21.16 1.02 0.32
C SER A 46 21.30 2.40 -0.35
N GLU A 47 22.11 2.50 -1.40
CA GLU A 47 22.32 3.74 -2.15
C GLU A 47 21.05 4.27 -2.83
N ILE A 48 20.23 3.36 -3.39
CA ILE A 48 18.92 3.70 -3.96
C ILE A 48 17.99 4.25 -2.87
N ILE A 49 17.92 3.59 -1.72
CA ILE A 49 17.13 4.06 -0.59
C ILE A 49 17.65 5.44 -0.18
N THR A 50 18.93 5.60 0.14
CA THR A 50 19.51 6.88 0.57
C THR A 50 19.21 8.05 -0.39
N LYS A 51 19.27 7.80 -1.70
CA LYS A 51 19.07 8.87 -2.69
C LYS A 51 17.61 9.25 -2.91
N TRP A 52 16.70 8.28 -2.87
CA TRP A 52 15.29 8.49 -3.24
C TRP A 52 14.30 8.42 -2.08
N ASP A 53 14.73 7.92 -0.92
CA ASP A 53 13.97 7.89 0.34
C ASP A 53 14.04 9.23 1.08
N ASN A 54 13.81 10.33 0.35
CA ASN A 54 13.77 11.66 0.92
C ASN A 54 12.40 11.95 1.56
N HIS A 55 12.38 12.92 2.47
CA HIS A 55 11.17 13.31 3.20
C HIS A 55 10.00 13.69 2.26
N SER A 56 10.28 14.28 1.11
CA SER A 56 9.27 14.61 0.11
C SER A 56 8.62 13.38 -0.52
N TRP A 57 9.35 12.29 -0.73
CA TRP A 57 8.80 11.02 -1.22
C TRP A 57 7.93 10.35 -0.15
N ARG A 58 8.39 10.30 1.10
CA ARG A 58 7.59 9.80 2.24
C ARG A 58 6.28 10.56 2.34
N PHE A 59 6.34 11.90 2.32
CA PHE A 59 5.16 12.76 2.36
C PHE A 59 4.17 12.50 1.21
N LYS A 60 4.67 12.19 -0.01
CA LYS A 60 3.82 11.84 -1.16
C LYS A 60 3.05 10.53 -0.98
N ILE A 61 3.51 9.63 -0.13
CA ILE A 61 2.82 8.36 0.16
C ILE A 61 1.94 8.49 1.39
N GLU A 62 2.45 9.13 2.44
CA GLU A 62 1.78 9.34 3.72
C GLU A 62 0.55 10.24 3.58
N ASN A 63 0.66 11.39 2.91
CA ASN A 63 -0.46 12.32 2.81
C ASN A 63 -1.71 11.72 2.12
N PRO A 64 -1.57 10.96 1.00
CA PRO A 64 -2.69 10.22 0.43
C PRO A 64 -3.24 9.08 1.30
N PHE A 65 -2.45 8.50 2.21
CA PHE A 65 -2.95 7.54 3.19
C PHE A 65 -3.72 8.26 4.30
N GLU A 66 -3.18 9.37 4.81
CA GLU A 66 -3.79 10.09 5.93
C GLU A 66 -5.15 10.68 5.58
N SER A 67 -5.26 11.25 4.38
CA SER A 67 -6.50 11.80 3.84
C SER A 67 -7.49 10.75 3.29
N ALA A 68 -7.08 9.48 3.17
CA ALA A 68 -7.95 8.44 2.64
C ALA A 68 -9.04 8.06 3.65
N ILE A 69 -10.29 8.13 3.21
CA ILE A 69 -11.44 7.59 3.94
C ILE A 69 -12.20 6.70 2.97
N PHE A 70 -12.45 5.45 3.37
CA PHE A 70 -13.10 4.49 2.52
C PHE A 70 -14.54 4.91 2.19
N ASN A 71 -14.92 4.84 0.91
CA ASN A 71 -16.28 5.13 0.45
C ASN A 71 -16.85 4.00 -0.42
N SER A 72 -17.75 3.20 0.17
CA SER A 72 -18.41 2.07 -0.48
C SER A 72 -19.25 2.39 -1.73
N LYS A 73 -19.55 3.68 -1.99
CA LYS A 73 -20.24 4.09 -3.23
C LYS A 73 -19.28 4.34 -4.40
N LYS A 74 -18.00 4.58 -4.12
CA LYS A 74 -17.00 4.99 -5.13
C LYS A 74 -15.88 3.97 -5.30
N GLU A 75 -15.63 3.17 -4.27
CA GLU A 75 -14.45 2.34 -4.16
C GLU A 75 -14.85 0.89 -3.88
N GLU A 76 -14.09 -0.01 -4.48
CA GLU A 76 -14.23 -1.46 -4.29
C GLU A 76 -13.34 -1.89 -3.10
N PRO A 77 -13.87 -2.62 -2.10
CA PRO A 77 -13.16 -2.95 -0.86
C PRO A 77 -11.78 -3.56 -1.06
N LEU A 78 -11.64 -4.59 -1.88
CA LEU A 78 -10.38 -5.30 -2.12
C LEU A 78 -9.34 -4.34 -2.67
N THR A 79 -9.65 -3.65 -3.78
CA THR A 79 -8.72 -2.73 -4.44
C THR A 79 -8.31 -1.59 -3.51
N TRP A 80 -9.25 -1.04 -2.75
CA TRP A 80 -8.96 0.05 -1.85
C TRP A 80 -8.08 -0.38 -0.67
N PHE A 81 -8.42 -1.50 -0.03
CA PHE A 81 -7.71 -2.01 1.13
C PHE A 81 -6.26 -2.37 0.76
N LEU A 82 -6.07 -3.09 -0.34
CA LEU A 82 -4.74 -3.44 -0.83
C LEU A 82 -3.89 -2.19 -1.14
N LYS A 83 -4.49 -1.15 -1.72
CA LYS A 83 -3.79 0.12 -1.98
C LYS A 83 -3.32 0.81 -0.69
N GLN A 84 -4.09 0.73 0.40
CA GLN A 84 -3.65 1.29 1.68
C GLN A 84 -2.60 0.41 2.36
N LYS A 85 -2.75 -0.92 2.28
CA LYS A 85 -1.75 -1.89 2.74
C LYS A 85 -0.40 -1.65 2.06
N ASP A 86 -0.39 -1.47 0.74
CA ASP A 86 0.83 -1.18 -0.03
C ASP A 86 1.51 0.10 0.47
N ARG A 87 0.75 1.19 0.65
CA ARG A 87 1.28 2.46 1.17
C ARG A 87 1.92 2.29 2.55
N LEU A 88 1.25 1.59 3.45
CA LEU A 88 1.76 1.34 4.81
C LEU A 88 2.98 0.43 4.81
N SER A 89 3.01 -0.62 3.99
CA SER A 89 4.17 -1.52 3.88
C SER A 89 5.41 -0.81 3.37
N VAL A 90 5.24 0.19 2.49
CA VAL A 90 6.33 1.01 1.96
C VAL A 90 6.83 2.02 3.00
N LEU A 91 5.93 2.59 3.81
CA LEU A 91 6.29 3.54 4.88
C LEU A 91 6.88 2.86 6.12
N HIS A 92 6.42 1.64 6.42
CA HIS A 92 6.73 0.89 7.62
C HIS A 92 7.00 -0.59 7.29
N PRO A 93 8.16 -0.93 6.70
CA PRO A 93 8.47 -2.30 6.26
C PRO A 93 8.53 -3.30 7.42
N ASP A 94 8.83 -2.84 8.64
CA ASP A 94 8.93 -3.69 9.83
C ASP A 94 7.58 -3.87 10.56
N MET A 95 6.50 -3.29 10.03
CA MET A 95 5.17 -3.37 10.64
C MET A 95 4.52 -4.72 10.34
N SER A 96 3.93 -5.34 11.36
CA SER A 96 3.18 -6.59 11.16
C SER A 96 1.92 -6.38 10.31
N ASP A 97 1.55 -7.41 9.55
CA ASP A 97 0.34 -7.38 8.71
C ASP A 97 -0.93 -7.08 9.54
N SER A 98 -1.04 -7.62 10.75
CA SER A 98 -2.14 -7.32 11.67
C SER A 98 -2.22 -5.82 12.01
N MET A 99 -1.07 -5.18 12.30
CA MET A 99 -1.01 -3.75 12.59
C MET A 99 -1.36 -2.91 11.35
N ILE A 100 -0.91 -3.34 10.17
CA ILE A 100 -1.27 -2.69 8.89
C ILE A 100 -2.78 -2.77 8.64
N ASN A 101 -3.38 -3.94 8.86
CA ASN A 101 -4.82 -4.15 8.71
C ASN A 101 -5.59 -3.24 9.69
N MET A 102 -5.18 -3.20 10.96
CA MET A 102 -5.79 -2.34 11.98
C MET A 102 -5.68 -0.84 11.65
N LYS A 103 -4.51 -0.38 11.18
CA LYS A 103 -4.35 1.01 10.72
C LYS A 103 -5.23 1.33 9.53
N THR A 104 -5.36 0.40 8.58
CA THR A 104 -6.24 0.55 7.42
C THR A 104 -7.71 0.61 7.85
N LEU A 105 -8.13 -0.19 8.85
CA LEU A 105 -9.50 -0.17 9.36
C LEU A 105 -9.90 1.16 10.01
N ARG A 106 -8.98 1.90 10.64
CA ARG A 106 -9.25 3.23 11.20
C ARG A 106 -9.65 4.28 10.15
N LYS A 107 -9.45 3.97 8.87
CA LYS A 107 -9.86 4.84 7.76
C LYS A 107 -11.29 4.53 7.26
N PHE A 108 -11.98 3.60 7.91
CA PHE A 108 -13.42 3.38 7.74
C PHE A 108 -14.20 4.32 8.66
N LYS A 109 -15.46 4.58 8.34
CA LYS A 109 -16.36 5.30 9.26
C LYS A 109 -16.66 4.43 10.48
N GLU A 110 -16.84 5.07 11.63
CA GLU A 110 -17.01 4.42 12.95
C GLU A 110 -17.97 3.22 12.95
N GLU A 111 -19.14 3.35 12.29
CA GLU A 111 -20.12 2.26 12.19
C GLU A 111 -19.59 1.03 11.43
N LEU A 112 -18.86 1.27 10.33
CA LEU A 112 -18.27 0.20 9.53
C LEU A 112 -17.08 -0.41 10.25
N GLU A 113 -16.20 0.43 10.83
CA GLU A 113 -15.05 -0.03 11.62
C GLU A 113 -15.49 -0.95 12.76
N HIS A 114 -16.47 -0.52 13.55
CA HIS A 114 -17.02 -1.32 14.65
C HIS A 114 -17.62 -2.62 14.14
N ALA A 115 -18.42 -2.58 13.07
CA ALA A 115 -19.02 -3.78 12.50
C ALA A 115 -17.98 -4.80 12.02
N ILE A 116 -16.87 -4.34 11.42
CA ILE A 116 -15.78 -5.21 10.96
C ILE A 116 -15.04 -5.82 12.16
N LYS A 117 -14.73 -5.03 13.19
CA LYS A 117 -14.08 -5.52 14.42
C LYS A 117 -14.91 -6.54 15.19
N CYS A 118 -16.23 -6.51 15.08
CA CYS A 118 -17.07 -7.56 15.66
C CYS A 118 -16.97 -8.90 14.93
N ILE A 119 -16.51 -8.91 13.68
CA ILE A 119 -16.38 -10.11 12.84
C ILE A 119 -14.94 -10.62 12.86
N CYS A 120 -13.98 -9.72 12.70
CA CYS A 120 -12.55 -10.05 12.60
C CYS A 120 -11.83 -9.84 13.94
N VAL A 121 -11.11 -10.87 14.38
CA VAL A 121 -10.18 -10.80 15.53
C VAL A 121 -8.82 -10.25 15.05
N GLU A 122 -7.99 -9.72 15.95
CA GLU A 122 -6.67 -9.14 15.60
C GLU A 122 -5.73 -10.12 14.88
N SER A 123 -5.97 -11.43 14.99
CA SER A 123 -5.23 -12.47 14.29
C SER A 123 -5.73 -12.78 12.87
N CYS A 124 -6.78 -12.10 12.40
CA CYS A 124 -7.35 -12.31 11.07
C CYS A 124 -6.37 -11.90 9.96
N SER A 125 -6.40 -12.67 8.87
CA SER A 125 -5.63 -12.35 7.66
C SER A 125 -6.20 -11.13 6.95
N THR A 126 -5.43 -10.54 6.03
CA THR A 126 -5.93 -9.44 5.20
C THR A 126 -7.15 -9.87 4.37
N GLU A 127 -7.20 -11.12 3.92
CA GLU A 127 -8.33 -11.69 3.16
C GLU A 127 -9.60 -11.74 4.02
N ASP A 128 -9.49 -12.20 5.27
CA ASP A 128 -10.63 -12.22 6.21
C ASP A 128 -11.23 -10.82 6.44
N TYR A 129 -10.38 -9.79 6.54
CA TYR A 129 -10.84 -8.40 6.67
C TYR A 129 -11.58 -7.93 5.42
N ILE A 130 -11.07 -8.24 4.23
CA ILE A 130 -11.70 -7.86 2.96
C ILE A 130 -13.05 -8.56 2.82
N ASP A 131 -13.11 -9.86 3.06
CA ASP A 131 -14.35 -10.65 3.01
C ASP A 131 -15.41 -10.11 3.99
N ALA A 132 -14.99 -9.74 5.21
CA ALA A 132 -15.88 -9.12 6.19
C ALA A 132 -16.41 -7.75 5.74
N ILE A 133 -15.54 -6.92 5.13
CA ILE A 133 -15.95 -5.61 4.58
C ILE A 133 -16.98 -5.81 3.46
N GLU A 134 -16.70 -6.70 2.51
CA GLU A 134 -17.61 -7.02 1.41
C GLU A 134 -18.96 -7.55 1.92
N TYR A 135 -18.91 -8.44 2.91
CA TYR A 135 -20.08 -8.99 3.57
C TYR A 135 -20.96 -7.89 4.19
N ILE A 136 -20.36 -6.97 4.96
CA ILE A 136 -21.10 -5.90 5.64
C ILE A 136 -21.73 -4.92 4.64
N ILE A 137 -20.97 -4.51 3.62
CA ILE A 137 -21.46 -3.58 2.59
C ILE A 137 -22.62 -4.20 1.80
N THR A 138 -22.50 -5.50 1.46
CA THR A 138 -23.47 -6.20 0.63
C THR A 138 -24.74 -6.54 1.40
N ARG A 139 -24.62 -7.06 2.63
CA ARG A 139 -25.78 -7.55 3.41
C ARG A 139 -26.42 -6.50 4.32
N LYS A 140 -25.63 -5.63 4.96
CA LYS A 140 -26.18 -4.70 5.97
C LYS A 140 -26.57 -3.33 5.42
N ARG A 141 -26.23 -2.99 4.16
CA ARG A 141 -26.43 -1.65 3.55
C ARG A 141 -25.86 -0.48 4.40
N ILE A 142 -24.98 -0.76 5.35
CA ILE A 142 -24.35 0.24 6.21
C ILE A 142 -23.44 1.11 5.32
N GLY A 143 -23.56 2.43 5.44
CA GLY A 143 -22.86 3.41 4.59
C GLY A 143 -23.63 3.90 3.36
N LYS A 144 -24.82 3.34 3.04
CA LYS A 144 -25.76 3.97 2.11
C LYS A 144 -26.51 5.08 2.86
N THR A 145 -26.00 6.31 2.84
CA THR A 145 -26.86 7.46 3.15
C THR A 145 -28.08 7.41 2.25
N CYS A 146 -29.25 7.15 2.84
CA CYS A 146 -30.53 7.35 2.20
C CYS A 146 -30.61 8.82 1.82
N THR A 147 -30.40 9.13 0.54
CA THR A 147 -30.88 10.38 -0.03
C THR A 147 -32.39 10.32 0.03
N ARG A 148 -32.98 10.87 1.10
CA ARG A 148 -34.38 11.29 1.07
C ARG A 148 -34.43 12.43 0.06
N ASN A 149 -34.86 12.13 -1.16
CA ASN A 149 -35.29 13.18 -2.07
C ASN A 149 -36.46 13.90 -1.37
N PRO A 150 -36.41 15.23 -1.20
CA PRO A 150 -37.61 15.97 -0.83
C PRO A 150 -38.61 15.79 -1.96
N ILE A 151 -39.80 15.29 -1.63
CA ILE A 151 -40.98 15.51 -2.46
C ILE A 151 -41.39 16.95 -2.14
N GLU A 152 -41.14 17.86 -3.08
CA GLU A 152 -41.97 19.02 -3.44
C GLU A 152 -41.30 19.82 -4.57
#